data_AF-A0A936GNZ1-F1
#
_entry.id   AF-A0A936GNZ1-F1
#
_cell.length_a   1.000
_cell.length_b   1.000
_cell.length_c   1.000
_cell.angle_alpha   90.00
_cell.angle_beta   90.00
_cell.angle_gamma   90.00
#
_symmetry.space_group_name_H-M   'P 1'
#
loop_
_entity.id
_entity.type
_entity.pdbx_description
1 polymer ?
#
loop_
_entity_poly.entity_id
_entity_poly.type
_entity_poly.pdbx_seq_one_letter_code
_entity_poly.pdbx_strand_id
1 'polypeptide(L)' 'MILSWGSFLTPTYRAVTACAHKLARLIYTMLTKGEDYVDQGQTYYEEKYRLRVIKNLTKRAGEFGFQLTPAPEVV' A
#
# COMPACT_ATOMS: atom_id res chain seq x y z
N MET A 1 -42.58 5.69 -4.97
CA MET A 1 -41.37 6.17 -4.26
C MET A 1 -40.27 5.13 -4.47
N ILE A 2 -39.71 5.09 -5.68
CA ILE A 2 -38.64 4.16 -6.08
C ILE A 2 -37.40 5.02 -6.27
N LEU A 3 -36.49 4.94 -5.31
CA LEU A 3 -35.29 5.76 -5.28
C LEU A 3 -34.27 5.24 -6.30
N SER A 4 -33.82 6.16 -7.15
CA SER A 4 -32.77 5.97 -8.15
C SER A 4 -31.43 5.62 -7.47
N TRP A 5 -30.98 4.37 -7.63
CA TRP A 5 -29.65 3.89 -7.21
C TRP A 5 -28.59 4.02 -8.33
N GLY A 6 -28.87 4.76 -9.41
CA GLY A 6 -28.09 4.67 -10.66
C GLY A 6 -26.79 5.50 -10.73
N SER A 7 -26.56 6.45 -9.84
CA SER A 7 -25.54 7.50 -10.07
C SER A 7 -24.30 7.44 -9.17
N PHE A 8 -24.19 6.46 -8.26
CA PHE A 8 -23.07 6.41 -7.31
C PHE A 8 -21.92 5.50 -7.75
N LEU A 9 -22.11 4.66 -8.78
CA LEU A 9 -21.14 3.63 -9.17
C LEU A 9 -20.36 3.92 -10.45
N THR A 10 -20.53 5.08 -11.09
CA THR A 10 -19.72 5.43 -12.26
C THR A 10 -18.46 6.18 -11.81
N PRO A 11 -17.27 5.57 -11.86
CA PRO A 11 -16.04 6.33 -11.62
C PRO A 11 -16.00 7.46 -12.65
N THR A 12 -15.82 8.70 -12.17
CA THR A 12 -15.72 9.86 -13.07
C THR A 12 -14.61 9.61 -14.09
N TYR A 13 -14.82 10.01 -15.35
CA TYR A 13 -13.86 9.82 -16.44
C TYR A 13 -12.42 10.25 -16.09
N ARG A 14 -12.28 11.22 -15.18
CA ARG A 14 -11.01 11.70 -14.62
C ARG A 14 -10.30 10.66 -13.74
N ALA A 15 -11.04 9.90 -12.92
CA ALA A 15 -10.47 8.85 -12.10
C ALA A 15 -9.95 7.68 -12.95
N VAL A 16 -10.71 7.30 -13.99
CA VAL A 16 -10.32 6.22 -14.92
C VAL A 16 -9.07 6.61 -15.70
N THR A 17 -9.02 7.84 -16.23
CA THR A 17 -7.86 8.35 -16.99
C THR A 17 -6.61 8.49 -16.11
N ALA A 18 -6.75 8.94 -14.86
CA ALA A 18 -5.62 9.00 -13.92
C ALA A 18 -5.05 7.61 -13.60
N CYS A 19 -5.91 6.62 -13.36
CA CYS A 19 -5.49 5.22 -13.16
C CYS A 19 -4.82 4.65 -14.41
N ALA A 20 -5.39 4.84 -15.59
CA ALA A 20 -4.82 4.38 -16.86
C ALA A 20 -3.46 5.02 -17.13
N HIS A 21 -3.33 6.33 -16.91
CA HIS A 21 -2.05 7.03 -17.05
C HIS A 21 -0.99 6.50 -16.08
N LYS A 22 -1.37 6.22 -14.84
CA LYS A 22 -0.47 5.61 -13.84
C LYS A 22 0.00 4.22 -14.28
N LEU A 23 -0.91 3.38 -14.78
CA LEU A 23 -0.58 2.05 -15.30
C LEU A 23 0.32 2.14 -16.55
N ALA A 24 -0.02 2.99 -17.51
CA ALA A 24 0.77 3.21 -18.72
C ALA A 24 2.19 3.67 -18.38
N ARG A 25 2.36 4.56 -17.41
CA ARG A 25 3.68 4.99 -16.93
C ARG A 25 4.47 3.83 -16.34
N LEU A 26 3.86 3.00 -15.50
CA LEU A 26 4.52 1.83 -14.93
C LEU A 26 4.99 0.86 -16.01
N ILE A 27 4.10 0.49 -16.93
CA ILE A 27 4.41 -0.42 -18.06
C ILE A 27 5.52 0.17 -18.92
N TYR A 28 5.41 1.44 -19.30
CA TYR A 28 6.44 2.12 -20.08
C TYR A 28 7.79 2.11 -19.37
N THR A 29 7.85 2.42 -18.07
CA THR A 29 9.10 2.40 -17.32
C THR A 29 9.69 1.00 -17.18
N MET A 30 8.86 -0.03 -17.02
CA MET A 30 9.32 -1.42 -16.97
C MET A 30 9.93 -1.85 -18.31
N LEU A 31 9.29 -1.49 -19.43
CA LEU A 31 9.77 -1.84 -20.78
C LEU A 31 10.99 -1.04 -21.22
N THR A 32 11.07 0.25 -20.87
CA THR A 32 12.13 1.15 -21.38
C THR A 32 13.37 1.18 -20.52
N LYS A 33 13.22 1.13 -19.19
CA LYS A 33 14.39 1.13 -18.31
C LYS A 33 15.00 -0.25 -18.18
N GLY A 34 14.24 -1.31 -18.50
CA GLY A 34 14.73 -2.68 -18.44
C GLY A 34 15.41 -2.96 -17.11
N GLU A 35 14.88 -2.39 -16.02
CA GLU A 35 15.34 -2.76 -14.69
C GLU A 35 15.08 -4.27 -14.63
N ASP A 36 16.16 -5.05 -14.58
CA ASP A 36 16.04 -6.47 -14.27
C ASP A 36 15.07 -6.54 -13.11
N TYR A 37 14.01 -7.34 -13.27
CA TYR A 37 13.15 -7.67 -12.16
C TYR A 37 14.01 -8.49 -11.20
N VAL A 38 14.86 -7.78 -10.46
CA VAL A 38 15.53 -8.28 -9.29
C VAL A 38 14.38 -8.43 -8.33
N ASP A 39 13.84 -9.64 -8.28
CA ASP A 39 13.07 -10.07 -7.13
C ASP A 39 13.97 -9.73 -5.95
N GLN A 40 13.68 -8.61 -5.27
CA GLN A 40 14.44 -8.18 -4.10
C GLN A 40 14.28 -9.20 -2.95
N GLY A 41 13.71 -10.36 -3.25
CA GLY A 41 13.37 -11.41 -2.35
C GLY A 41 12.07 -11.04 -1.67
N GLN A 42 11.24 -12.04 -1.46
CA GLN A 42 10.18 -12.00 -0.48
C GLN A 42 10.67 -11.41 0.86
N THR A 43 11.90 -11.74 1.27
CA THR A 43 12.55 -11.28 2.50
C THR A 43 12.64 -9.75 2.64
N TYR A 44 13.00 -9.04 1.58
CA TYR A 44 13.10 -7.57 1.63
C TYR A 44 11.74 -6.90 1.84
N TYR A 45 10.71 -7.43 1.17
CA TYR A 45 9.34 -6.95 1.34
C TYR A 45 8.79 -7.28 2.73
N GLU A 46 9.11 -8.46 3.25
CA GLU A 46 8.75 -8.88 4.61
C GLU A 46 9.40 -7.99 5.68
N GLU A 47 10.69 -7.66 5.56
CA GLU A 47 11.36 -6.76 6.50
C GLU A 47 10.73 -5.36 6.48
N LYS A 48 10.50 -4.79 5.29
CA LYS A 48 9.83 -3.50 5.14
C LYS A 48 8.41 -3.54 5.70
N TYR A 49 7.70 -4.64 5.48
CA TYR A 49 6.37 -4.84 6.04
C TYR A 49 6.42 -4.84 7.57
N ARG A 50 7.34 -5.62 8.16
CA ARG A 50 7.54 -5.69 9.61
C ARG A 50 7.83 -4.31 10.21
N LEU A 51 8.72 -3.54 9.60
CA LEU A 51 9.05 -2.18 10.06
C LEU A 51 7.83 -1.24 10.02
N ARG A 52 7.00 -1.31 8.97
CA ARG A 52 5.76 -0.52 8.88
C ARG A 52 4.77 -0.91 9.97
N VAL A 53 4.62 -2.20 10.24
CA VAL A 53 3.74 -2.72 11.28
C VAL A 53 4.19 -2.21 12.66
N ILE A 54 5.47 -2.37 13.00
CA ILE A 54 6.02 -1.89 14.27
C ILE A 54 5.82 -0.38 14.41
N LYS A 55 6.15 0.41 13.39
CA LYS A 55 5.97 1.86 13.43
C LYS A 55 4.52 2.26 13.69
N ASN A 56 3.58 1.60 13.03
CA ASN A 56 2.15 1.85 13.21
C ASN A 56 1.68 1.46 14.63
N LEU A 57 2.18 0.35 15.16
CA LEU A 57 1.91 -0.09 16.54
C LEU A 57 2.46 0.91 17.56
N THR A 58 3.71 1.35 17.41
CA THR A 58 4.32 2.36 18.28
C THR A 58 3.54 3.67 18.25
N LYS A 59 3.11 4.11 17.05
CA LYS A 59 2.30 5.32 16.92
C LYS A 59 0.96 5.18 17.66
N ARG A 60 0.25 4.08 17.45
CA ARG A 60 -1.03 3.79 18.13
C ARG A 60 -0.86 3.70 19.64
N ALA A 61 0.21 3.07 20.13
CA ALA A 61 0.52 3.01 21.55
C ALA A 61 0.72 4.43 22.13
N GLY A 62 1.48 5.28 21.42
CA GLY A 62 1.71 6.67 21.82
C GLY A 62 0.43 7.52 21.86
N GLU A 63 -0.54 7.27 20.98
CA GLU A 63 -1.86 7.93 21.01
C GLU A 63 -2.63 7.63 22.31
N PHE A 64 -2.36 6.50 22.97
CA PHE A 64 -2.95 6.11 24.25
C PHE A 64 -2.02 6.32 25.45
N GLY A 65 -0.86 6.97 25.26
CA GLY A 65 0.13 7.17 26.32
C GLY A 65 0.91 5.91 26.72
N PHE A 66 0.86 4.84 25.91
CA PHE A 66 1.61 3.62 26.12
C PHE A 66 2.90 3.59 25.30
N GLN A 67 3.91 2.88 25.83
CA GLN A 67 5.16 2.61 25.12
C GLN A 67 5.22 1.14 24.69
N LEU A 68 5.45 0.90 23.40
CA LEU A 68 5.65 -0.45 22.89
C LEU A 68 7.01 -0.99 23.36
N THR A 69 6.99 -2.05 24.16
CA THR A 69 8.18 -2.78 24.60
C THR A 69 8.20 -4.17 23.95
N PRO A 70 9.37 -4.68 23.51
CA PRO A 70 9.46 -6.03 22.96
C PRO A 70 9.15 -7.04 24.07
N ALA A 71 8.31 -8.02 23.75
CA ALA A 71 8.10 -9.16 24.65
C ALA A 71 9.42 -9.95 24.77
N PRO A 72 9.73 -10.53 25.95
CA PRO A 72 10.85 -11.44 26.08
C PRO A 72 10.65 -12.61 25.10
N GLU A 73 11.70 -12.96 24.34
CA GLU A 73 11.70 -14.11 23.44
C GLU A 73 11.37 -15.37 24.25
N VAL A 74 10.17 -15.91 24.07
CA VAL A 74 9.84 -17.25 24.56
C VAL A 74 10.33 -18.22 23.49
N VAL A 75 11.50 -18.79 23.73
CA VAL A 75 12.10 -19.89 22.96
C VAL A 75 11.33 -21.18 23.20
#